data_AF-A0A382VYF0-F1
#
_entry.id   AF-A0A382VYF0-F1
#
_cell.length_a   1.000
_cell.length_b   1.000
_cell.length_c   1.000
_cell.angle_alpha   90.00
_cell.angle_beta   90.00
_cell.angle_gamma   90.00
#
_symmetry.space_group_name_H-M   'P 1'
#
loop_
_entity.id
_entity.type
_entity.pdbx_description
1 polymer ?
#
loop_
_entity_poly.entity_id
_entity_poly.type
_entity_poly.pdbx_seq_one_letter_code
_entity_poly.pdbx_strand_id
1 'polypeptide(L)'
;MGKDNWPRVAVEKLTVHMIFPLLLPGLLGDNVLSGIAVSLRFNLIHELGIQSWPDCFATAGLGCIGNPSGPLLPYFDLVLQAAPAVNGMALGRSFLISGD
;
A
#
# COMPACT_ATOMS: atom_id res chain seq x y z
N MET A 1 -1.71 7.77 20.98
CA MET A 1 -3.09 7.97 21.50
C MET A 1 -4.05 7.44 20.44
N GLY A 2 -4.99 6.54 20.64
CA GLY A 2 -5.22 5.55 21.69
C GLY A 2 -5.58 4.25 20.95
N LYS A 3 -4.87 3.17 21.26
CA LYS A 3 -5.04 1.85 20.63
C LYS A 3 -6.13 1.13 21.42
N ASP A 4 -7.34 1.14 20.88
CA ASP A 4 -8.44 0.19 21.14
C ASP A 4 -9.05 0.11 22.54
N ASN A 5 -8.73 1.01 23.47
CA ASN A 5 -9.21 0.87 24.85
C ASN A 5 -9.67 2.18 25.50
N TRP A 6 -10.54 2.91 24.82
CA TRP A 6 -11.20 4.07 25.41
C TRP A 6 -12.31 3.60 26.36
N PRO A 7 -12.23 3.90 27.67
CA PRO A 7 -13.25 3.47 28.61
C PRO A 7 -14.61 4.06 28.20
N ARG A 8 -15.62 3.19 28.11
CA ARG A 8 -17.02 3.48 27.68
C ARG A 8 -17.24 3.65 26.17
N VAL A 9 -16.30 3.23 25.32
CA VAL A 9 -16.51 3.16 23.87
C VAL A 9 -16.74 1.71 23.45
N ALA A 10 -17.84 1.44 22.76
CA ALA A 10 -18.07 0.18 22.06
C ALA A 10 -17.48 0.26 20.65
N VAL A 11 -16.70 -0.74 20.25
CA VAL A 11 -16.11 -0.83 18.92
C VAL A 11 -16.71 -2.04 18.21
N GLU A 12 -17.26 -1.80 17.02
CA GLU A 12 -17.78 -2.86 16.15
C GLU A 12 -17.00 -2.87 14.83
N LYS A 13 -16.62 -4.08 14.38
CA LYS A 13 -15.91 -4.25 13.12
C LYS A 13 -16.90 -4.21 11.97
N LEU A 14 -16.92 -3.10 11.24
CA LEU A 14 -17.85 -2.89 10.13
C LEU A 14 -17.43 -3.62 8.84
N THR A 15 -16.13 -3.64 8.53
CA THR A 15 -15.64 -4.20 7.26
C THR A 15 -14.17 -4.63 7.34
N VAL A 16 -13.72 -5.35 6.31
CA VAL A 16 -12.31 -5.65 6.03
C VAL A 16 -12.05 -5.23 4.60
N HIS A 17 -10.94 -4.52 4.36
CA HIS A 17 -10.44 -4.27 3.02
C HIS A 17 -9.07 -4.91 2.87
N MET A 18 -8.76 -5.35 1.66
CA MET A 18 -7.42 -5.82 1.32
C MET A 18 -6.58 -4.64 0.84
N ILE A 19 -5.28 -4.68 1.16
CA ILE A 19 -4.28 -3.76 0.66
C ILE A 19 -3.41 -4.52 -0.34
N PHE A 20 -3.15 -3.94 -1.50
CA PHE A 20 -2.38 -4.60 -2.56
C PHE A 20 -1.57 -3.59 -3.38
N PRO A 21 -0.46 -4.00 -4.01
CA PRO A 21 0.32 -3.13 -4.87
C PRO A 21 -0.42 -2.72 -6.13
N LEU A 22 -0.28 -1.44 -6.48
CA LEU A 22 -0.76 -0.84 -7.72
C LEU A 22 0.42 -0.27 -8.48
N LEU A 23 0.52 -0.65 -9.75
CA LEU A 23 1.51 -0.16 -10.69
C LEU A 23 0.83 0.17 -12.01
N LEU A 24 1.33 1.17 -12.72
CA LEU A 24 0.91 1.41 -14.10
C LEU A 24 1.21 0.19 -14.98
N PRO A 25 0.24 -0.28 -15.80
CA PRO A 25 0.43 -1.45 -16.66
C PRO A 25 1.65 -1.35 -17.59
N GLY A 26 1.96 -0.14 -18.07
CA GLY A 26 3.12 0.11 -18.93
C GLY A 26 4.49 -0.05 -18.26
N LEU A 27 4.55 -0.21 -16.93
CA LEU A 27 5.79 -0.34 -16.17
C LEU A 27 6.21 -1.78 -15.87
N LEU A 28 5.34 -2.75 -16.10
CA LEU A 28 5.69 -4.17 -15.92
C LEU A 28 6.60 -4.68 -17.06
N GLY A 29 6.54 -4.09 -18.25
CA GLY A 29 7.21 -4.63 -19.44
C GLY A 29 6.79 -6.10 -19.70
N ASP A 30 7.60 -6.84 -20.46
CA ASP A 30 7.37 -8.28 -20.71
C ASP A 30 7.72 -9.17 -19.49
N ASN A 31 8.34 -8.59 -18.47
CA ASN A 31 8.69 -9.30 -17.25
C ASN A 31 7.51 -9.22 -16.27
N VAL A 32 6.60 -10.18 -16.39
CA VAL A 32 5.57 -10.49 -15.39
C VAL A 32 6.28 -11.09 -14.16
N LEU A 33 7.08 -10.30 -13.47
CA LEU A 33 7.62 -10.69 -12.19
C LEU A 33 6.46 -10.81 -11.22
N SER A 34 6.18 -12.04 -10.82
CA SER A 34 5.11 -12.38 -9.92
C SER A 34 5.47 -11.99 -8.49
N GLY A 35 4.65 -11.13 -7.88
CA GLY A 35 4.63 -10.92 -6.44
C GLY A 35 5.27 -9.61 -5.96
N ILE A 36 5.12 -9.35 -4.65
CA ILE A 36 5.46 -8.08 -4.00
C ILE A 36 6.94 -7.69 -4.14
N ALA A 37 7.85 -8.64 -4.35
CA ALA A 37 9.28 -8.39 -4.49
C ALA A 37 9.61 -7.47 -5.68
N VAL A 38 8.72 -7.41 -6.69
CA VAL A 38 8.88 -6.51 -7.83
C VAL A 38 8.82 -5.04 -7.42
N SER A 39 8.13 -4.71 -6.32
CA SER A 39 8.03 -3.36 -5.78
C SER A 39 9.40 -2.77 -5.41
N LEU A 40 10.38 -3.60 -5.05
CA LEU A 40 11.74 -3.17 -4.69
C LEU A 40 12.50 -2.48 -5.84
N ARG A 41 11.97 -2.56 -7.06
CA ARG A 41 12.54 -1.90 -8.25
C ARG A 41 11.96 -0.52 -8.53
N PHE A 42 10.92 -0.13 -7.78
CA PHE A 42 10.19 1.11 -8.00
C PHE A 42 10.30 2.04 -6.80
N ASN A 43 10.10 3.33 -7.03
CA ASN A 43 9.84 4.27 -5.94
C ASN A 43 8.51 3.90 -5.30
N LEU A 44 8.51 3.66 -3.99
CA LEU A 44 7.30 3.31 -3.26
C LEU A 44 6.66 4.59 -2.74
N ILE A 45 5.39 4.81 -3.05
CA ILE A 45 4.66 5.95 -2.52
C ILE A 45 4.01 5.53 -1.23
N HIS A 46 4.21 6.35 -0.19
CA HIS A 46 3.74 6.11 1.15
C HIS A 46 2.58 7.05 1.48
N GLU A 47 1.63 6.56 2.27
CA GLU A 47 0.57 7.37 2.87
C GLU A 47 0.97 7.76 4.29
N LEU A 48 0.83 9.05 4.62
CA LEU A 48 1.15 9.57 5.94
C LEU A 48 0.25 8.93 6.99
N GLY A 49 0.86 8.42 8.06
CA GLY A 49 0.13 7.82 9.18
C GLY A 49 -0.28 6.36 8.95
N ILE A 50 0.09 5.73 7.82
CA ILE A 50 -0.19 4.32 7.56
C ILE A 50 1.08 3.55 7.21
N GLN A 51 1.34 2.46 7.91
CA GLN A 51 2.50 1.58 7.69
C GLN A 51 2.18 0.38 6.79
N SER A 52 1.59 0.63 5.63
CA SER A 52 1.10 -0.46 4.77
C SER A 52 2.19 -1.27 4.06
N TRP A 53 3.32 -0.64 3.68
CA TRP A 53 4.41 -1.34 2.96
C TRP A 53 5.14 -2.37 3.81
N PRO A 54 5.59 -2.06 5.06
CA PRO A 54 6.14 -3.06 5.96
C PRO A 54 5.19 -4.25 6.19
N ASP A 55 3.90 -4.00 6.35
CA ASP A 55 2.89 -5.06 6.53
C ASP A 55 2.75 -5.93 5.25
N CYS A 56 2.73 -5.31 4.07
CA CYS A 56 2.76 -6.02 2.78
C CYS A 56 4.04 -6.85 2.60
N PHE A 57 5.20 -6.36 3.03
CA PHE A 57 6.45 -7.12 2.95
C PHE A 57 6.47 -8.28 3.94
N ALA A 58 6.04 -8.05 5.17
CA ALA A 58 5.99 -9.07 6.21
C ALA A 58 5.07 -10.24 5.79
N THR A 59 3.88 -9.94 5.25
CA THR A 59 2.93 -10.97 4.78
C THR A 59 3.45 -11.81 3.62
N ALA A 60 4.42 -11.32 2.87
CA ALA A 60 5.08 -12.03 1.78
C ALA A 60 6.43 -12.67 2.15
N GLY A 61 6.80 -12.69 3.45
CA GLY A 61 8.08 -13.24 3.91
C GLY A 61 9.30 -12.34 3.65
N LEU A 62 9.08 -11.07 3.30
CA LEU A 62 10.12 -10.06 3.05
C LEU A 62 10.35 -9.12 4.24
N GLY A 63 10.00 -9.53 5.46
CA GLY A 63 10.03 -8.67 6.65
C GLY A 63 11.42 -8.13 7.05
N CYS A 64 12.50 -8.67 6.48
CA CYS A 64 13.87 -8.19 6.70
C CYS A 64 14.22 -6.99 5.82
N ILE A 65 13.39 -6.65 4.84
CA ILE A 65 13.63 -5.53 3.94
C ILE A 65 13.30 -4.24 4.68
N GLY A 66 14.29 -3.36 4.81
CA GLY A 66 14.09 -2.03 5.39
C GLY A 66 13.00 -1.25 4.62
N ASN A 67 12.29 -0.36 5.31
CA ASN A 67 11.22 0.43 4.69
C ASN A 67 11.78 1.18 3.46
N PRO A 68 11.33 0.85 2.23
CA PRO A 68 11.92 1.42 1.03
C PRO A 68 11.69 2.93 1.00
N SER A 69 12.62 3.65 0.36
CA SER A 69 12.53 5.10 0.24
C SER A 69 11.49 5.50 -0.81
N GLY A 70 10.79 6.60 -0.54
CA GLY A 70 9.92 7.24 -1.52
C GLY A 70 9.06 8.35 -0.91
N PRO A 71 8.25 9.03 -1.74
CA PRO A 71 7.48 10.18 -1.31
C PRO A 71 6.38 9.76 -0.32
N LEU A 72 6.20 10.59 0.70
CA LEU A 72 5.17 10.44 1.73
C LEU A 72 4.08 11.49 1.49
N LEU A 73 2.86 11.04 1.23
CA LEU A 73 1.73 11.89 0.87
C LEU A 73 0.60 11.78 1.90
N PRO A 74 -0.10 12.87 2.21
CA PRO A 74 -1.06 12.91 3.32
C PRO A 74 -2.38 12.18 3.05
N TYR A 75 -2.75 11.99 1.78
CA TYR A 75 -4.05 11.46 1.40
C TYR A 75 -3.91 10.38 0.35
N PHE A 76 -4.73 9.33 0.50
CA PHE A 76 -4.78 8.19 -0.41
C PHE A 76 -4.99 8.59 -1.88
N ASP A 77 -5.85 9.57 -2.17
CA ASP A 77 -6.09 10.02 -3.56
C ASP A 77 -4.82 10.63 -4.18
N LEU A 78 -4.02 11.34 -3.39
CA LEU A 78 -2.73 11.88 -3.85
C LEU A 78 -1.71 10.76 -4.08
N VAL A 79 -1.72 9.72 -3.23
CA VAL A 79 -0.88 8.52 -3.41
C VAL A 79 -1.17 7.87 -4.76
N LEU A 80 -2.44 7.69 -5.12
CA LEU A 80 -2.84 7.10 -6.40
C LEU A 80 -2.48 8.00 -7.59
N GLN A 81 -2.71 9.31 -7.49
CA GLN A 81 -2.41 10.26 -8.56
C GLN A 81 -0.90 10.45 -8.78
N ALA A 82 -0.09 10.30 -7.74
CA ALA A 82 1.36 10.45 -7.83
C ALA A 82 2.05 9.22 -8.45
N ALA A 83 1.49 8.02 -8.30
CA ALA A 83 2.08 6.77 -8.83
C ALA A 83 2.46 6.86 -10.31
N PRO A 84 1.57 7.35 -11.20
CA PRO A 84 1.92 7.60 -12.58
C PRO A 84 3.04 8.61 -12.77
N ALA A 85 3.02 9.72 -12.01
CA ALA A 85 3.91 10.86 -12.21
C ALA A 85 5.36 10.56 -11.83
N VAL A 86 5.59 9.69 -10.84
CA VAL A 86 6.94 9.37 -10.34
C VAL A 86 7.45 8.01 -10.81
N ASN A 87 6.77 7.40 -11.79
CA ASN A 87 7.09 6.06 -12.28
C ASN A 87 7.17 5.04 -11.12
N GLY A 88 6.25 5.19 -10.16
CA GLY A 88 6.30 4.53 -8.86
C GLY A 88 5.17 3.54 -8.65
N MET A 89 5.26 2.82 -7.53
CA MET A 89 4.26 1.88 -7.07
C MET A 89 3.56 2.44 -5.83
N ALA A 90 2.23 2.34 -5.82
CA ALA A 90 1.41 2.67 -4.66
C ALA A 90 0.79 1.41 -4.06
N LEU A 91 0.18 1.53 -2.89
CA LEU A 91 -0.70 0.50 -2.35
C LEU A 91 -2.14 0.93 -2.57
N GLY A 92 -2.90 0.12 -3.30
CA GLY A 92 -4.34 0.23 -3.45
C GLY A 92 -5.10 -0.47 -2.32
N ARG A 93 -6.40 -0.24 -2.28
CA ARG A 93 -7.33 -0.83 -1.32
C ARG A 93 -8.51 -1.45 -2.06
N SER A 94 -9.04 -2.56 -1.56
CA SER A 94 -10.05 -3.35 -2.28
C SER A 94 -11.38 -2.63 -2.52
N PHE A 95 -11.70 -1.60 -1.74
CA PHE A 95 -12.89 -0.79 -2.00
C PHE A 95 -12.80 0.02 -3.30
N LEU A 96 -11.61 0.18 -3.89
CA LEU A 96 -11.44 0.82 -5.19
C LEU A 96 -11.86 -0.06 -6.36
N ILE A 97 -11.91 -1.37 -6.15
CA ILE A 97 -12.27 -2.32 -7.18
C ILE A 97 -13.79 -2.41 -7.16
N SER A 98 -14.44 -1.85 -8.18
CA SER A 98 -15.84 -2.17 -8.45
C SER A 98 -15.87 -3.63 -8.89
N GLY A 99 -16.56 -4.48 -8.13
CA GLY A 99 -16.79 -5.85 -8.54
C GLY A 99 -17.74 -5.86 -9.72
N ASP A 100 -17.30 -6.44 -10.84
CA ASP A 100 -18.18 -7.01 -11.86
C ASP A 100 -18.35 -8.50 -11.57
#